data_AF-A0A317UJ46-F1
#
_entry.id   AF-A0A317UJ46-F1
#
_cell.length_a   1.000
_cell.length_b   1.000
_cell.length_c   1.000
_cell.angle_alpha   90.00
_cell.angle_beta   90.00
_cell.angle_gamma   90.00
#
_symmetry.space_group_name_H-M   'P 1'
#
loop_
_entity.id
_entity.type
_entity.pdbx_description
1 polymer ?
#
loop_
_entity_poly.entity_id
_entity_poly.type
_entity_poly.pdbx_seq_one_letter_code
_entity_poly.pdbx_strand_id
1 'polypeptide(L)'
;MSDGPGLLALSPLDHIPAKLFLPYILYFDTTDTQTALSTLQKGIDRLISELPWLAGDVVLYSVPDGPKNRMHIAPPRVPLSDVPMLKTKHFDGDADSHSHPIQSYLPLPTFIPASQQRPVLRFQANVFHSRIIVAMSFWHSVFDGTGPV
;
A
#
# COMPACT_ATOMS: atom_id res chain seq x y z
N MET A 1 20.47 2.80 23.40
CA MET A 1 19.64 3.99 23.12
C MET A 1 18.37 3.46 22.49
N SER A 2 17.25 3.54 23.22
CA SER A 2 16.00 2.90 22.82
C SER A 2 15.39 3.67 21.66
N ASP A 3 15.32 3.05 20.47
CA ASP A 3 14.32 3.43 19.48
C ASP A 3 12.96 3.45 20.21
N GLY A 4 12.17 4.52 19.99
CA GLY A 4 10.83 4.60 20.58
C GLY A 4 10.03 3.37 20.15
N PRO A 5 9.23 2.76 21.04
CA PRO A 5 8.58 1.48 20.77
C PRO A 5 7.67 1.63 19.53
N GLY A 6 8.09 1.03 18.41
CA GLY A 6 7.30 0.92 17.17
C GLY A 6 7.77 1.72 15.95
N LEU A 7 8.86 2.49 16.01
CA LEU A 7 9.41 3.16 14.82
C LEU A 7 10.46 2.29 14.12
N LEU A 8 10.27 2.02 12.82
CA LEU A 8 11.25 1.35 11.96
C LEU A 8 11.99 2.39 11.12
N ALA A 9 13.29 2.57 11.33
CA ALA A 9 14.08 3.53 10.56
C ALA A 9 14.37 3.02 9.15
N LEU A 10 14.13 3.84 8.13
CA LEU A 10 14.53 3.52 6.75
C LEU A 10 16.04 3.67 6.58
N SER A 11 16.63 2.84 5.72
CA SER A 11 18.05 2.85 5.37
C SER A 11 18.45 4.16 4.70
N PRO A 12 19.74 4.51 4.64
CA PRO A 12 20.18 5.69 3.88
C PRO A 12 19.79 5.61 2.39
N LEU A 13 19.80 4.41 1.79
CA LEU A 13 19.49 4.22 0.37
C LEU A 13 18.03 4.53 0.05
N ASP A 14 17.13 4.23 0.99
CA ASP A 14 15.68 4.48 0.92
C ASP A 14 15.35 5.96 0.75
N HIS A 15 16.29 6.86 1.08
CA HIS A 15 16.09 8.29 0.97
C HIS A 15 16.30 8.81 -0.47
N ILE A 16 16.90 8.02 -1.35
CA ILE A 16 17.22 8.40 -2.73
C ILE A 16 16.00 8.35 -3.69
N PRO A 17 15.15 7.30 -3.69
CA PRO A 17 14.04 7.21 -4.62
C PRO A 17 13.07 8.38 -4.56
N ALA A 18 12.40 8.63 -5.69
CA ALA A 18 11.34 9.61 -5.78
C ALA A 18 10.24 9.34 -4.75
N LYS A 19 9.71 10.41 -4.14
CA LYS A 19 8.71 10.35 -3.07
C LYS A 19 7.30 10.20 -3.67
N LEU A 20 7.05 9.02 -4.21
CA LEU A 20 5.81 8.65 -4.90
C LEU A 20 5.37 7.22 -4.56
N PHE A 21 4.11 6.94 -4.88
CA PHE A 21 3.54 5.59 -4.83
C PHE A 21 3.69 4.91 -6.18
N LEU A 22 4.26 3.71 -6.18
CA LEU A 22 4.34 2.86 -7.37
C LEU A 22 3.14 1.90 -7.42
N PRO A 23 2.42 1.83 -8.55
CA PRO A 23 1.34 0.89 -8.73
C PRO A 23 1.83 -0.43 -9.35
N TYR A 24 1.43 -1.56 -8.76
CA TYR A 24 1.56 -2.90 -9.36
C TYR A 24 0.16 -3.45 -9.60
N ILE A 25 -0.15 -3.89 -10.82
CA ILE A 25 -1.49 -4.33 -11.22
C ILE A 25 -1.42 -5.74 -11.79
N LEU A 26 -2.21 -6.65 -11.23
CA LEU A 26 -2.31 -8.04 -11.64
C LEU A 26 -3.74 -8.34 -12.09
N TYR A 27 -3.87 -9.10 -13.17
CA TYR A 27 -5.14 -9.45 -13.80
C TYR A 27 -5.36 -10.96 -13.65
N PHE A 28 -6.53 -11.35 -13.13
CA PHE A 28 -6.89 -12.75 -12.95
C PHE A 28 -8.30 -12.98 -13.47
N ASP A 29 -8.44 -13.90 -14.43
CA ASP A 29 -9.76 -14.40 -14.83
C ASP A 29 -10.27 -15.39 -13.77
N THR A 30 -11.53 -15.27 -13.41
CA THR A 30 -12.20 -16.16 -12.45
C THR A 30 -13.70 -16.11 -12.65
N THR A 31 -14.36 -17.26 -12.64
CA THR A 31 -15.82 -17.34 -12.67
C THR A 31 -16.45 -17.21 -11.28
N ASP A 32 -15.64 -17.19 -10.22
CA ASP A 32 -16.09 -17.04 -8.83
C ASP A 32 -15.34 -15.88 -8.16
N THR A 33 -15.83 -14.67 -8.42
CA THR A 33 -15.24 -13.43 -7.90
C THR A 33 -15.45 -13.26 -6.41
N GLN A 34 -16.48 -13.87 -5.82
CA GLN A 34 -16.76 -13.80 -4.38
C GLN A 34 -15.74 -14.62 -3.58
N THR A 35 -15.48 -15.85 -4.02
CA THR A 35 -14.44 -16.68 -3.39
C THR A 35 -13.05 -16.09 -3.61
N ALA A 36 -12.77 -15.55 -4.80
CA ALA A 36 -11.51 -14.86 -5.07
C ALA A 36 -11.30 -13.65 -4.14
N LEU A 37 -12.31 -12.79 -3.98
CA LEU A 37 -12.24 -11.62 -3.11
C LEU A 37 -12.06 -12.00 -1.64
N SER A 38 -12.83 -12.98 -1.14
CA SER A 38 -12.69 -13.42 0.26
C SER A 38 -11.35 -14.09 0.54
N THR A 39 -10.78 -14.81 -0.44
CA THR A 39 -9.44 -15.39 -0.35
C THR A 39 -8.36 -14.32 -0.34
N LEU A 40 -8.49 -13.30 -1.18
CA LEU A 40 -7.57 -12.15 -1.21
C LEU A 40 -7.58 -11.41 0.14
N GLN A 41 -8.76 -11.12 0.69
CA GLN A 41 -8.89 -10.47 2.00
C GLN A 41 -8.19 -11.27 3.10
N LYS A 42 -8.46 -12.58 3.20
CA LYS A 42 -7.80 -13.46 4.19
C LYS A 42 -6.28 -13.48 4.02
N GLY A 43 -5.79 -13.49 2.78
CA GLY A 43 -4.36 -13.45 2.49
C GLY A 43 -3.71 -12.15 2.94
N ILE A 44 -4.36 -11.02 2.69
CA ILE A 44 -3.90 -9.70 3.15
C ILE A 44 -3.95 -9.62 4.69
N ASP A 45 -5.02 -10.08 5.32
CA ASP A 45 -5.14 -10.07 6.79
C ASP A 45 -4.01 -10.86 7.44
N ARG A 46 -3.70 -12.04 6.89
CA ARG A 46 -2.56 -12.86 7.34
C ARG A 46 -1.22 -12.18 7.07
N LEU A 47 -1.03 -11.56 5.91
CA LEU A 47 0.20 -10.83 5.60
C LEU A 47 0.45 -9.71 6.63
N ILE A 48 -0.60 -8.96 6.98
CA ILE A 48 -0.50 -7.86 7.93
C ILE A 48 -0.36 -8.35 9.37
N SER A 49 -0.93 -9.49 9.74
CA SER A 49 -0.70 -10.08 11.07
C SER A 49 0.76 -10.50 11.26
N GLU A 50 1.41 -11.02 10.21
CA GLU A 50 2.82 -11.44 10.26
C GLU A 50 3.79 -10.25 10.11
N LEU A 51 3.42 -9.23 9.33
CA LEU A 51 4.23 -8.04 9.07
C LEU A 51 3.44 -6.74 9.32
N PRO A 52 3.18 -6.38 10.59
CA PRO A 52 2.30 -5.25 10.92
C PRO A 52 2.78 -3.89 10.41
N TRP A 53 4.10 -3.72 10.20
CA TRP A 53 4.68 -2.49 9.69
C TRP A 53 4.21 -2.14 8.27
N LEU A 54 3.75 -3.12 7.48
CA LEU A 54 3.18 -2.88 6.15
C LEU A 54 1.89 -2.05 6.20
N ALA A 55 1.14 -2.12 7.30
CA ALA A 55 -0.05 -1.32 7.51
C ALA A 55 0.27 0.13 7.94
N GLY A 56 1.52 0.36 8.39
CA GLY A 56 1.97 1.62 8.98
C GLY A 56 2.10 2.78 8.01
N ASP A 57 2.62 3.89 8.55
CA ASP A 57 2.78 5.16 7.86
C ASP A 57 4.23 5.61 7.82
N VAL A 58 4.64 6.16 6.68
CA VAL A 58 5.96 6.79 6.52
C VAL A 58 5.91 8.20 7.09
N VAL A 59 6.79 8.46 8.06
CA VAL A 59 6.88 9.72 8.79
C VAL A 59 8.31 10.27 8.71
N LEU A 60 8.44 11.60 8.72
CA LEU A 60 9.74 12.23 8.91
C LEU A 60 9.98 12.41 10.41
N TYR A 61 11.12 11.92 10.90
CA TYR A 61 11.51 12.01 12.29
C TYR A 61 12.93 12.57 12.39
N SER A 62 13.17 13.42 13.38
CA SER A 62 14.49 14.00 13.65
C SER A 62 14.92 13.60 15.06
N VAL A 63 16.07 12.93 15.16
CA VAL A 63 16.71 12.62 16.44
C VAL A 63 17.52 13.85 16.87
N PRO A 64 17.53 14.24 18.17
CA PRO A 64 18.22 15.44 18.65
C PRO A 64 19.67 15.61 18.17
N ASP A 65 20.43 14.51 18.07
CA ASP A 65 21.84 14.50 17.65
C ASP A 65 22.07 13.69 16.35
N GLY A 66 21.01 13.44 15.56
CA GLY A 66 21.06 12.61 14.36
C GLY A 66 20.68 13.33 13.07
N PRO A 67 20.63 12.59 11.95
CA PRO A 67 20.13 13.13 10.68
C PRO A 67 18.72 13.70 10.85
N LYS A 68 18.54 14.93 10.39
CA LYS A 68 17.22 15.58 10.38
C LYS A 68 16.34 14.95 9.30
N ASN A 69 15.05 14.81 9.61
CA ASN A 69 14.02 14.35 8.69
C ASN A 69 14.31 12.97 8.06
N ARG A 70 14.88 12.05 8.85
CA ARG A 70 15.01 10.66 8.42
C ARG A 70 13.62 10.02 8.37
N MET A 71 13.32 9.31 7.29
CA MET A 71 12.08 8.58 7.13
C MET A 71 12.05 7.37 8.05
N HIS A 72 10.92 7.16 8.71
CA HIS A 72 10.62 6.00 9.53
C HIS A 72 9.24 5.48 9.19
N ILE A 73 8.99 4.20 9.44
CA ILE A 73 7.65 3.63 9.46
C ILE A 73 7.16 3.66 10.91
N ALA A 74 6.02 4.30 11.13
CA ALA A 74 5.30 4.30 12.39
C ALA A 74 4.07 3.39 12.29
N PRO A 75 3.50 2.94 13.43
CA PRO A 75 2.19 2.32 13.43
C PRO A 75 1.15 3.23 12.77
N PRO A 76 0.04 2.67 12.23
CA PRO A 76 -0.98 3.45 11.57
C PRO A 76 -1.48 4.60 12.46
N ARG A 77 -1.47 5.83 11.94
CA ARG A 77 -1.92 7.04 12.66
C ARG A 77 -3.43 7.10 12.80
N VAL A 78 -4.14 6.48 11.86
CA VAL A 78 -5.60 6.37 11.85
C VAL A 78 -5.99 4.89 11.88
N PRO A 79 -7.17 4.56 12.43
CA PRO A 79 -7.69 3.20 12.39
C PRO A 79 -7.75 2.67 10.95
N LEU A 80 -7.50 1.36 10.78
CA LEU A 80 -7.65 0.71 9.47
C LEU A 80 -9.10 0.72 8.96
N SER A 81 -10.10 1.04 9.80
CA SER A 81 -11.46 1.32 9.32
C SER A 81 -11.53 2.52 8.38
N ASP A 82 -10.64 3.50 8.57
CA ASP A 82 -10.68 4.77 7.85
C ASP A 82 -9.82 4.70 6.57
N VAL A 83 -8.70 3.96 6.65
CA VAL A 83 -7.82 3.69 5.50
C VAL A 83 -7.54 2.17 5.41
N PRO A 84 -8.51 1.41 4.87
CA PRO A 84 -8.46 -0.06 4.87
C PRO A 84 -7.32 -0.60 4.02
N MET A 85 -6.76 -1.73 4.44
CA MET A 85 -5.71 -2.43 3.70
C MET A 85 -6.16 -2.89 2.32
N LEU A 86 -7.40 -3.37 2.20
CA LEU A 86 -8.04 -3.73 0.94
C LEU A 86 -9.28 -2.85 0.73
N LYS A 87 -9.31 -2.12 -0.38
CA LYS A 87 -10.51 -1.47 -0.89
C LYS A 87 -11.13 -2.32 -1.99
N THR A 88 -12.46 -2.44 -2.01
CA THR A 88 -13.18 -3.15 -3.07
C THR A 88 -13.92 -2.15 -3.95
N LYS A 89 -13.82 -2.32 -5.27
CA LYS A 89 -14.57 -1.56 -6.27
C LYS A 89 -15.18 -2.52 -7.28
N HIS A 90 -16.48 -2.40 -7.51
CA HIS A 90 -17.21 -3.18 -8.50
C HIS A 90 -17.36 -2.40 -9.79
N PHE A 91 -17.26 -3.12 -10.91
CA PHE A 91 -17.43 -2.62 -12.27
C PHE A 91 -18.48 -3.46 -13.00
N ASP A 92 -19.25 -2.82 -13.87
CA ASP A 92 -20.31 -3.47 -14.63
C ASP A 92 -19.75 -4.12 -15.91
N GLY A 93 -20.03 -5.41 -16.11
CA GLY A 93 -19.59 -6.17 -17.30
C GLY A 93 -18.06 -6.39 -17.38
N ASP A 94 -17.60 -7.16 -18.36
CA ASP A 94 -16.15 -7.45 -18.54
C ASP A 94 -15.48 -6.65 -19.68
N ALA A 95 -16.27 -6.02 -20.54
CA ALA A 95 -15.78 -5.28 -21.72
C ALA A 95 -14.98 -4.02 -21.33
N ASP A 96 -15.18 -3.50 -20.12
CA ASP A 96 -14.62 -2.22 -19.67
C ASP A 96 -13.32 -2.31 -18.85
N SER A 97 -12.80 -3.51 -18.61
CA SER A 97 -11.64 -3.68 -17.71
C SER A 97 -10.32 -3.05 -18.19
N HIS A 98 -10.23 -2.71 -19.48
CA HIS A 98 -9.09 -1.96 -20.04
C HIS A 98 -9.49 -0.56 -20.51
N SER A 99 -10.78 -0.19 -20.45
CA SER A 99 -11.27 1.09 -20.94
C SER A 99 -11.18 2.20 -19.89
N HIS A 100 -11.16 1.86 -18.59
CA HIS A 100 -11.05 2.87 -17.54
C HIS A 100 -9.61 3.40 -17.37
N PRO A 101 -9.47 4.69 -16.98
CA PRO A 101 -8.17 5.25 -16.62
C PRO A 101 -7.52 4.43 -15.50
N ILE A 102 -6.21 4.18 -15.60
CA ILE A 102 -5.46 3.36 -14.64
C ILE A 102 -5.69 3.79 -13.18
N GLN A 103 -5.84 5.09 -12.94
CA GLN A 103 -6.11 5.68 -11.62
C GLN A 103 -7.39 5.15 -10.98
N SER A 104 -8.37 4.72 -11.78
CA SER A 104 -9.62 4.13 -11.30
C SER A 104 -9.43 2.79 -10.61
N TYR A 105 -8.30 2.12 -10.88
CA TYR A 105 -7.96 0.81 -10.33
C TYR A 105 -7.06 0.89 -9.10
N LEU A 106 -6.43 2.04 -8.83
CA LEU A 106 -5.42 2.17 -7.79
C LEU A 106 -6.03 2.47 -6.42
N PRO A 107 -5.50 1.87 -5.34
CA PRO A 107 -5.93 2.17 -3.98
C PRO A 107 -5.50 3.57 -3.50
N LEU A 108 -4.39 4.10 -4.02
CA LEU A 108 -3.82 5.39 -3.64
C LEU A 108 -3.39 6.17 -4.88
N PRO A 109 -3.42 7.52 -4.84
CA PRO A 109 -2.84 8.34 -5.90
C PRO A 109 -1.31 8.19 -5.93
N THR A 110 -0.71 8.41 -7.11
CA THR A 110 0.75 8.35 -7.30
C THR A 110 1.51 9.34 -6.41
N PHE A 111 0.89 10.47 -6.05
CA PHE A 111 1.49 11.48 -5.18
C PHE A 111 0.55 11.86 -4.05
N ILE A 112 1.09 11.86 -2.82
CA ILE A 112 0.45 12.37 -1.62
C ILE A 112 1.37 13.44 -1.02
N PRO A 113 0.89 14.68 -0.77
CA PRO A 113 1.70 15.74 -0.16
C PRO A 113 2.34 15.33 1.17
N ALA A 114 3.48 15.92 1.52
CA ALA A 114 4.19 15.58 2.77
C ALA A 114 3.44 15.99 4.04
N SER A 115 2.46 16.88 3.91
CA SER A 115 1.54 17.28 4.99
C SER A 115 0.46 16.23 5.30
N GLN A 116 0.28 15.24 4.43
CA GLN A 116 -0.74 14.21 4.57
C GLN A 116 -0.11 12.86 4.97
N GLN A 117 -0.95 11.97 5.49
CA GLN A 117 -0.55 10.61 5.83
C GLN A 117 -0.11 9.83 4.58
N ARG A 118 1.04 9.16 4.69
CA ARG A 118 1.60 8.34 3.62
C ARG A 118 1.68 6.88 4.09
N PRO A 119 0.65 6.06 3.81
CA PRO A 119 0.71 4.65 4.17
C PRO A 119 1.85 3.94 3.43
N VAL A 120 2.37 2.87 3.99
CA VAL A 120 3.43 2.07 3.36
C VAL A 120 2.90 1.33 2.13
N LEU A 121 1.75 0.66 2.29
CA LEU A 121 1.20 -0.27 1.30
C LEU A 121 -0.33 -0.31 1.41
N ARG A 122 -1.05 -0.27 0.28
CA ARG A 122 -2.51 -0.51 0.21
C ARG A 122 -2.87 -1.30 -1.05
N PHE A 123 -4.00 -2.00 -0.99
CA PHE A 123 -4.54 -2.83 -2.07
C PHE A 123 -5.93 -2.36 -2.50
N GLN A 124 -6.24 -2.51 -3.79
CA GLN A 124 -7.60 -2.42 -4.32
C GLN A 124 -7.94 -3.67 -5.13
N ALA A 125 -9.03 -4.33 -4.76
CA ALA A 125 -9.68 -5.34 -5.57
C ALA A 125 -10.71 -4.67 -6.48
N ASN A 126 -10.49 -4.79 -7.79
CA ASN A 126 -11.40 -4.31 -8.81
C ASN A 126 -12.14 -5.52 -9.38
N VAL A 127 -13.41 -5.65 -9.02
CA VAL A 127 -14.24 -6.82 -9.28
C VAL A 127 -15.11 -6.58 -10.50
N PHE A 128 -15.00 -7.47 -11.48
CA PHE A 128 -15.85 -7.51 -12.67
C PHE A 128 -16.70 -8.78 -12.63
N HIS A 129 -17.36 -9.17 -13.73
CA HIS A 129 -18.18 -10.37 -13.77
C HIS A 129 -17.32 -11.65 -13.75
N SER A 130 -16.31 -11.72 -14.61
CA SER A 130 -15.49 -12.92 -14.80
C SER A 130 -14.00 -12.70 -14.50
N ARG A 131 -13.67 -11.63 -13.75
CA ARG A 131 -12.29 -11.31 -13.39
C ARG A 131 -12.18 -10.48 -12.12
N ILE A 132 -10.98 -10.54 -11.55
CA ILE A 132 -10.54 -9.63 -10.50
C ILE A 132 -9.20 -9.00 -10.92
N ILE A 133 -9.13 -7.68 -10.86
CA ILE A 133 -7.88 -6.94 -11.03
C ILE A 133 -7.42 -6.48 -9.66
N VAL A 134 -6.25 -6.95 -9.23
CA VAL A 134 -5.65 -6.57 -7.96
C VAL A 134 -4.62 -5.50 -8.22
N ALA A 135 -4.84 -4.31 -7.67
CA ALA A 135 -3.88 -3.23 -7.69
C ALA A 135 -3.26 -3.04 -6.30
N MET A 136 -1.96 -2.81 -6.29
CA MET A 136 -1.16 -2.54 -5.11
C MET A 136 -0.50 -1.17 -5.28
N SER A 137 -0.62 -0.28 -4.30
CA SER A 137 0.17 0.96 -4.24
C SER A 137 1.08 0.90 -3.02
N PHE A 138 2.38 1.10 -3.23
CA PHE A 138 3.36 1.14 -2.14
C PHE A 138 4.30 2.34 -2.26
N TRP A 139 4.82 2.80 -1.12
CA TRP A 139 5.76 3.91 -1.08
C TRP A 139 7.14 3.46 -1.60
N HIS A 140 7.64 4.09 -2.67
CA HIS A 140 8.87 3.65 -3.33
C HIS A 140 10.10 3.71 -2.41
N SER A 141 10.13 4.59 -1.41
CA SER A 141 11.24 4.60 -0.46
C SER A 141 11.25 3.38 0.48
N VAL A 142 10.19 2.59 0.55
CA VAL A 142 10.17 1.35 1.36
C VAL A 142 10.50 0.12 0.52
N PHE A 143 10.32 0.16 -0.80
CA PHE A 143 10.50 -0.99 -1.69
C PHE A 143 11.31 -0.59 -2.93
N ASP A 144 12.36 -1.35 -3.24
CA ASP A 144 13.27 -1.08 -4.37
C ASP A 144 12.83 -1.74 -5.69
N GLY A 145 11.75 -2.53 -5.66
CA GLY A 145 11.24 -3.28 -6.81
C GLY A 145 11.57 -4.77 -6.79
N THR A 146 12.52 -5.22 -5.95
CA THR A 146 12.77 -6.64 -5.65
C THR A 146 12.23 -7.05 -4.27
N GLY A 147 12.05 -6.09 -3.37
CA GLY A 147 11.47 -6.28 -2.05
C GLY A 147 11.68 -5.05 -1.16
N PRO A 148 11.39 -5.16 0.16
CA PRO A 148 11.87 -4.19 1.15
C PRO A 148 13.40 -4.27 1.26
N VAL A 149 14.06 -3.12 1.40
CA VAL A 149 15.53 -2.97 1.55
C VAL A 149 15.97 -3.13 3.00
#